data_AF-A0A7J9K326-F1
#
_entry.id   AF-A0A7J9K326-F1
#
_cell.length_a   1.000
_cell.length_b   1.000
_cell.length_c   1.000
_cell.angle_alpha   90.00
_cell.angle_beta   90.00
_cell.angle_gamma   90.00
#
_symmetry.space_group_name_H-M   'P 1'
#
loop_
_entity.id
_entity.type
_entity.pdbx_description
1 polymer ?
#
loop_
_entity_poly.entity_id
_entity_poly.type
_entity_poly.pdbx_seq_one_letter_code
_entity_poly.pdbx_strand_id
1 'polypeptide(L)'
;VLEEFEPIFGEPKVEWTGSCSGLGQSSAFVFYVHSPDSSHLRICVSDFRHTTWESVRSVRQLEDMRDSVGIGGSWSDFIHYLVASIKSEDVKLLLEALPDSNDTKSAKLVAQKSKGMPRISFSLTKLTGAAASDAVANLSQELFKAFKGLQYLFME
;
A
#
# COMPACT_ATOMS: atom_id res chain seq x y z
N VAL A 1 2.13 -16.18 10.74
CA VAL A 1 1.57 -15.19 11.68
C VAL A 1 2.28 -13.87 11.47
N LEU A 2 1.58 -12.74 11.54
CA LEU A 2 2.11 -11.38 11.30
C LEU A 2 2.43 -10.63 12.60
N GLU A 3 2.66 -11.34 13.71
CA GLU A 3 2.80 -10.79 15.08
C GLU A 3 3.90 -9.74 15.25
N GLU A 4 4.89 -9.71 14.35
CA GLU A 4 6.03 -8.77 14.40
C GLU A 4 6.12 -7.89 13.15
N PHE A 5 5.02 -7.73 12.40
CA PHE A 5 5.04 -6.90 11.20
C PHE A 5 5.13 -5.42 11.56
N GLU A 6 6.31 -4.83 11.36
CA GLU A 6 6.50 -3.40 11.51
C GLU A 6 5.75 -2.62 10.41
N PRO A 7 5.05 -1.53 10.75
CA PRO A 7 4.38 -0.72 9.76
C PRO A 7 5.35 -0.09 8.75
N ILE A 8 4.95 -0.06 7.48
CA ILE A 8 5.75 0.48 6.38
C ILE A 8 5.01 1.66 5.76
N PHE A 9 5.70 2.78 5.67
CA PHE A 9 5.23 3.98 4.97
C PHE A 9 6.07 4.19 3.72
N GLY A 10 5.47 4.74 2.68
CA GLY A 10 6.21 5.14 1.49
C GLY A 10 5.36 5.94 0.51
N GLU A 11 6.05 6.51 -0.47
CA GLU A 11 5.43 7.24 -1.57
C GLU A 11 5.52 6.38 -2.83
N PRO A 12 4.39 5.93 -3.42
CA PRO A 12 4.41 5.14 -4.64
C PRO A 12 4.51 6.04 -5.87
N LYS A 13 5.18 5.56 -6.91
CA LYS A 13 5.13 6.20 -8.23
C LYS A 13 3.76 6.01 -8.86
N VAL A 14 3.07 7.10 -9.17
CA VAL A 14 1.73 7.04 -9.78
C VAL A 14 1.85 6.82 -11.29
N GLU A 15 1.11 5.85 -11.82
CA GLU A 15 0.97 5.60 -13.26
C GLU A 15 -0.52 5.51 -13.61
N TRP A 16 -0.94 6.31 -14.60
CA TRP A 16 -2.32 6.37 -15.05
C TRP A 16 -2.53 5.58 -16.34
N THR A 17 -3.63 4.86 -16.42
CA THR A 17 -4.13 4.23 -17.66
C THR A 17 -5.47 4.86 -18.07
N GLY A 18 -5.60 5.16 -19.36
CA GLY A 18 -6.78 5.84 -19.93
C GLY A 18 -6.63 7.35 -20.07
N SER A 19 -7.56 7.96 -20.81
CA SER A 19 -7.58 9.40 -21.07
C SER A 19 -8.30 10.12 -19.92
N CYS A 20 -7.56 10.76 -19.02
CA CYS A 20 -8.12 11.70 -18.03
C CYS A 20 -8.06 13.13 -18.57
N SER A 21 -9.19 13.83 -18.62
CA SER A 21 -9.29 15.23 -19.00
C SER A 21 -8.93 16.17 -17.84
N GLY A 22 -7.65 16.21 -17.46
CA GLY A 22 -7.03 17.33 -16.75
C GLY A 22 -7.41 17.59 -15.28
N LEU A 23 -6.43 18.15 -14.54
CA LEU A 23 -6.47 18.55 -13.11
C LEU A 23 -6.54 17.41 -12.10
N GLY A 24 -5.41 16.71 -11.89
CA GLY A 24 -5.29 15.72 -10.80
C GLY A 24 -4.05 14.82 -10.84
N GLN A 25 -3.30 14.83 -11.95
CA GLN A 25 -2.16 13.91 -12.19
C GLN A 25 -0.93 14.11 -11.28
N SER A 26 -1.00 15.00 -10.28
CA SER A 26 0.12 15.35 -9.40
C SER A 26 -0.28 15.27 -7.91
N SER A 27 -1.20 14.38 -7.53
CA SER A 27 -1.32 14.02 -6.12
C SER A 27 -0.15 13.11 -5.75
N ALA A 28 0.71 13.60 -4.85
CA ALA A 28 1.56 12.73 -4.07
C ALA A 28 0.66 11.83 -3.23
N PHE A 29 0.85 10.52 -3.37
CA PHE A 29 0.14 9.54 -2.54
C PHE A 29 1.10 9.03 -1.48
N VAL A 30 0.56 8.65 -0.33
CA VAL A 30 1.28 7.90 0.67
C VAL A 30 0.59 6.56 0.81
N PHE A 31 1.37 5.49 0.81
CA PHE A 31 0.90 4.19 1.24
C PHE A 31 1.34 3.90 2.68
N TYR A 32 0.52 3.11 3.37
CA TYR A 32 0.74 2.62 4.71
C TYR A 32 0.33 1.16 4.76
N VAL A 33 1.29 0.31 5.05
CA VAL A 33 1.08 -1.13 5.18
C VAL A 33 1.32 -1.51 6.63
N HIS A 34 0.35 -2.17 7.25
CA HIS A 34 0.45 -2.60 8.64
C HIS A 34 -0.38 -3.86 8.89
N SER A 35 -0.15 -4.47 10.05
CA SER A 35 -0.93 -5.61 10.53
C SER A 35 -1.85 -5.14 11.65
N PRO A 36 -3.18 -4.96 11.42
CA PRO A 36 -4.10 -4.61 12.51
C PRO A 36 -4.23 -5.73 13.55
N ASP A 37 -3.99 -6.98 13.13
CA ASP A 37 -3.95 -8.17 13.98
C ASP A 37 -2.94 -9.17 13.41
N SER A 38 -2.76 -10.32 14.06
CA SER A 38 -1.78 -11.34 13.67
C SER A 38 -2.13 -12.13 12.39
N SER A 39 -3.32 -11.90 11.83
CA SER A 39 -3.93 -12.67 10.74
C SER A 39 -4.27 -11.85 9.49
N HIS A 40 -4.18 -10.53 9.54
CA HIS A 40 -4.50 -9.64 8.43
C HIS A 40 -3.37 -8.64 8.15
N LEU A 41 -3.08 -8.43 6.87
CA LEU A 41 -2.30 -7.32 6.37
C LEU A 41 -3.25 -6.29 5.78
N ARG A 42 -3.12 -5.03 6.20
CA ARG A 42 -3.88 -3.91 5.67
C ARG A 42 -2.96 -2.95 4.93
N ILE A 43 -3.41 -2.49 3.77
CA ILE A 43 -2.76 -1.50 2.93
C ILE A 43 -3.72 -0.35 2.77
N CYS A 44 -3.34 0.85 3.19
CA CYS A 44 -4.04 2.09 2.95
C CYS A 44 -3.21 2.95 2.00
N VAL A 45 -3.84 3.58 1.00
CA VAL A 45 -3.19 4.53 0.08
C VAL A 45 -4.04 5.78 0.03
N SER A 46 -3.47 6.96 0.29
CA SER A 46 -4.22 8.21 0.34
C SER A 46 -3.44 9.40 -0.21
N ASP A 47 -4.16 10.36 -0.80
CA ASP A 47 -3.65 11.70 -1.11
C ASP A 47 -3.91 12.71 0.01
N PHE A 48 -4.50 12.26 1.13
CA PHE A 48 -4.96 13.08 2.27
C PHE A 48 -6.00 14.15 1.93
N ARG A 49 -6.57 14.15 0.73
CA ARG A 49 -7.50 15.18 0.26
C ARG A 49 -8.85 14.60 -0.10
N HIS A 50 -8.87 13.79 -1.14
CA HIS A 50 -10.09 13.36 -1.81
C HIS A 50 -10.15 11.85 -1.97
N THR A 51 -8.99 11.20 -1.98
CA THR A 51 -8.88 9.85 -2.47
C THR A 51 -8.13 8.99 -1.47
N THR A 52 -8.83 7.99 -0.95
CA THR A 52 -8.27 6.98 -0.08
C THR A 52 -8.74 5.62 -0.55
N TRP A 53 -7.82 4.67 -0.67
CA TRP A 53 -8.13 3.28 -0.99
C TRP A 53 -7.55 2.34 0.06
N GLU A 54 -8.14 1.17 0.16
CA GLU A 54 -7.72 0.13 1.08
C GLU A 54 -7.65 -1.25 0.40
N SER A 55 -6.75 -2.10 0.88
CA SER A 55 -6.81 -3.54 0.69
C SER A 55 -6.56 -4.23 2.02
N VAL A 56 -7.36 -5.24 2.35
CA VAL A 56 -7.13 -6.13 3.48
C VAL A 56 -6.91 -7.54 2.96
N ARG A 57 -5.85 -8.19 3.42
CA ARG A 57 -5.47 -9.56 3.02
C ARG A 57 -5.27 -10.41 4.25
N SER A 58 -6.06 -11.48 4.35
CA SER A 58 -5.82 -12.51 5.36
C SER A 58 -4.54 -13.29 5.06
N VAL A 59 -3.95 -13.94 6.07
CA VAL A 59 -2.81 -14.85 5.90
C VAL A 59 -3.06 -15.88 4.80
N ARG A 60 -4.26 -16.47 4.73
CA ARG A 60 -4.61 -17.44 3.67
C ARG A 60 -4.52 -16.83 2.27
N GLN A 61 -5.06 -15.62 2.08
CA GLN A 61 -4.97 -14.93 0.79
C GLN A 61 -3.53 -14.55 0.42
N LEU A 62 -2.68 -14.31 1.42
CA LEU A 62 -1.26 -14.07 1.21
C LEU A 62 -0.51 -15.38 0.89
N GLU A 63 -0.91 -16.52 1.44
CA GLU A 63 -0.41 -17.85 1.05
C GLU A 63 -0.77 -18.18 -0.40
N ASP A 64 -2.03 -17.97 -0.80
CA ASP A 64 -2.46 -18.11 -2.19
C ASP A 64 -1.66 -17.16 -3.11
N MET A 65 -1.37 -15.94 -2.63
CA MET A 65 -0.54 -14.99 -3.35
C MET A 65 0.90 -15.48 -3.51
N ARG A 66 1.51 -16.07 -2.47
CA ARG A 66 2.85 -16.66 -2.57
C ARG A 66 2.91 -17.67 -3.71
N ASP A 67 1.93 -18.56 -3.76
CA ASP A 67 1.89 -19.65 -4.72
C ASP A 67 1.68 -19.11 -6.14
N SER A 68 0.80 -18.10 -6.32
CA SER A 68 0.57 -17.46 -7.62
C SER A 68 1.73 -16.60 -8.14
N VAL A 69 2.47 -15.94 -7.24
CA VAL A 69 3.67 -15.15 -7.58
C VAL A 69 4.85 -16.09 -7.88
N GLY A 70 4.82 -17.32 -7.37
CA GLY A 70 5.85 -18.34 -7.59
C GLY A 70 7.08 -18.18 -6.69
N ILE A 71 6.91 -17.59 -5.51
CA ILE A 71 7.98 -17.50 -4.50
C ILE A 71 8.02 -18.82 -3.72
N GLY A 72 9.05 -19.63 -3.97
CA GLY A 72 9.31 -20.84 -3.19
C GLY A 72 9.87 -20.54 -1.79
N GLY A 73 9.95 -21.57 -0.95
CA GLY A 73 10.49 -21.48 0.41
C GLY A 73 9.41 -21.49 1.48
N SER A 74 9.79 -21.07 2.69
CA SER A 74 8.90 -21.03 3.84
C SER A 74 7.93 -19.84 3.78
N TRP A 75 6.91 -19.86 4.64
CA TRP A 75 6.04 -18.69 4.86
C TRP A 75 6.85 -17.44 5.25
N SER A 76 7.87 -17.60 6.11
CA SER A 76 8.72 -16.49 6.54
C SER A 76 9.52 -15.89 5.39
N ASP A 77 10.02 -16.72 4.48
CA ASP A 77 10.74 -16.26 3.29
C ASP A 77 9.84 -15.39 2.40
N PHE A 78 8.58 -15.79 2.25
CA PHE A 78 7.59 -15.01 1.50
C PHE A 78 7.27 -13.68 2.19
N ILE A 79 7.04 -13.67 3.51
CA ILE A 79 6.79 -12.42 4.24
C ILE A 79 7.99 -11.48 4.17
N HIS A 80 9.21 -12.01 4.31
CA HIS A 80 10.42 -11.22 4.14
C HIS A 80 10.53 -10.65 2.72
N TYR A 81 10.20 -11.45 1.70
CA TYR A 81 10.15 -11.00 0.31
C TYR A 81 9.09 -9.91 0.08
N LEU A 82 7.90 -10.04 0.68
CA LEU A 82 6.82 -9.07 0.63
C LEU A 82 7.24 -7.75 1.27
N VAL A 83 7.81 -7.78 2.47
CA VAL A 83 8.34 -6.59 3.16
C VAL A 83 9.43 -5.92 2.32
N ALA A 84 10.39 -6.69 1.81
CA ALA A 84 11.47 -6.17 0.97
C ALA A 84 10.95 -5.58 -0.36
N SER A 85 9.85 -6.11 -0.89
CA SER A 85 9.20 -5.55 -2.09
C SER A 85 8.51 -4.22 -1.79
N ILE A 86 7.84 -4.10 -0.66
CA ILE A 86 7.11 -2.88 -0.28
C ILE A 86 8.07 -1.78 0.21
N LYS A 87 9.19 -2.14 0.84
CA LYS A 87 10.25 -1.21 1.24
C LYS A 87 11.18 -0.80 0.08
N SER A 88 11.01 -1.35 -1.12
CA SER A 88 11.85 -0.99 -2.26
C SER A 88 11.43 0.36 -2.84
N GLU A 89 12.30 0.93 -3.69
CA GLU A 89 11.97 2.15 -4.45
C GLU A 89 11.06 1.87 -5.67
N ASP A 90 10.77 0.60 -5.99
CA ASP A 90 9.94 0.19 -7.13
C ASP A 90 8.54 -0.20 -6.66
N VAL A 91 7.86 0.75 -6.02
CA VAL A 91 6.45 0.68 -5.66
C VAL A 91 5.65 1.64 -6.53
N LYS A 92 4.60 1.13 -7.16
CA LYS A 92 3.77 1.87 -8.10
C LYS A 92 2.31 1.82 -7.71
N LEU A 93 1.64 2.94 -7.84
CA LEU A 93 0.19 3.05 -7.76
C LEU A 93 -0.36 3.15 -9.18
N LEU A 94 -0.97 2.07 -9.66
CA LEU A 94 -1.62 2.03 -10.97
C LEU A 94 -3.07 2.46 -10.81
N LEU A 95 -3.46 3.54 -11.49
CA LEU A 95 -4.80 4.09 -11.48
C LEU A 95 -5.41 3.99 -12.86
N GLU A 96 -6.59 3.39 -12.96
CA GLU A 96 -7.37 3.35 -14.18
C GLU A 96 -8.44 4.45 -14.13
N ALA A 97 -8.41 5.36 -15.09
CA ALA A 97 -9.41 6.42 -15.21
C ALA A 97 -10.78 5.86 -15.59
N LEU A 98 -11.85 6.39 -14.98
CA LEU A 98 -13.19 6.19 -15.49
C LEU A 98 -13.45 7.22 -16.63
N PRO A 99 -13.82 6.78 -17.85
CA PRO A 99 -14.04 7.68 -18.98
C PRO A 99 -15.01 8.81 -18.66
N ASP A 100 -14.73 10.00 -19.19
CA ASP A 100 -15.57 11.20 -19.05
C ASP A 100 -15.83 11.64 -17.59
N SER A 101 -14.97 11.23 -16.66
CA SER A 101 -15.05 11.60 -15.26
C SER A 101 -13.68 11.91 -14.65
N ASN A 102 -13.69 12.60 -13.51
CA ASN A 102 -12.50 12.81 -12.68
C ASN A 102 -12.31 11.68 -11.65
N ASP A 103 -13.00 10.54 -11.82
CA ASP A 103 -12.93 9.41 -10.89
C ASP A 103 -12.07 8.24 -11.44
N THR A 104 -11.63 7.38 -10.54
CA THR A 104 -10.87 6.16 -10.83
C THR A 104 -11.80 4.96 -10.91
N LYS A 105 -11.72 4.22 -12.01
CA LYS A 105 -12.39 2.93 -12.20
C LYS A 105 -11.76 1.83 -11.35
N SER A 106 -10.43 1.81 -11.27
CA SER A 106 -9.70 0.82 -10.47
C SER A 106 -8.37 1.37 -9.97
N ALA A 107 -7.88 0.81 -8.86
CA ALA A 107 -6.60 1.17 -8.28
C ALA A 107 -5.85 -0.08 -7.83
N LYS A 108 -4.53 -0.11 -8.03
CA LYS A 108 -3.68 -1.24 -7.68
C LYS A 108 -2.33 -0.77 -7.18
N LEU A 109 -1.90 -1.27 -6.02
CA LEU A 109 -0.53 -1.09 -5.55
C LEU A 109 0.33 -2.27 -6.05
N VAL A 110 1.41 -1.96 -6.74
CA VAL A 110 2.34 -2.95 -7.30
C VAL A 110 3.72 -2.70 -6.72
N ALA A 111 4.33 -3.74 -6.17
CA ALA A 111 5.63 -3.66 -5.52
C ALA A 111 6.58 -4.71 -6.10
N GLN A 112 7.85 -4.35 -6.26
CA GLN A 112 8.88 -5.23 -6.79
C GLN A 112 10.16 -5.07 -5.98
N LYS A 113 10.67 -6.16 -5.40
CA LYS A 113 11.92 -6.13 -4.60
C LYS A 113 13.12 -5.59 -5.39
N SER A 114 13.26 -6.02 -6.65
CA SER A 114 14.29 -5.53 -7.57
C SER A 114 13.95 -5.94 -9.01
N LYS A 115 14.54 -5.25 -9.99
CA LYS A 115 14.34 -5.54 -11.41
C LYS A 115 14.59 -7.02 -11.71
N GLY A 116 13.64 -7.65 -12.40
CA GLY A 116 13.69 -9.08 -12.77
C GLY A 116 13.08 -10.03 -11.74
N MET A 117 12.76 -9.56 -10.53
CA MET A 117 12.09 -10.38 -9.51
C MET A 117 10.57 -10.36 -9.67
N PRO A 118 9.82 -11.37 -9.19
CA PRO A 118 8.36 -11.40 -9.28
C PRO A 118 7.68 -10.19 -8.63
N ARG A 119 6.59 -9.70 -9.22
CA ARG A 119 5.85 -8.55 -8.70
C ARG A 119 4.75 -8.98 -7.73
N ILE A 120 4.60 -8.24 -6.65
CA ILE A 120 3.46 -8.34 -5.74
C ILE A 120 2.46 -7.25 -6.09
N SER A 121 1.19 -7.54 -5.90
CA SER A 121 0.09 -6.79 -6.50
C SER A 121 -1.15 -6.84 -5.62
N PHE A 122 -1.59 -5.67 -5.16
CA PHE A 122 -2.77 -5.52 -4.31
C PHE A 122 -3.82 -4.68 -5.03
N SER A 123 -4.94 -5.29 -5.40
CA SER A 123 -6.12 -4.52 -5.83
C SER A 123 -6.66 -3.75 -4.63
N LEU A 124 -6.95 -2.46 -4.85
CA LEU A 124 -7.40 -1.54 -3.83
C LEU A 124 -8.88 -1.18 -4.06
N THR A 125 -9.63 -1.03 -2.97
CA THR A 125 -11.02 -0.59 -2.97
C THR A 125 -11.09 0.85 -2.51
N LYS A 126 -11.78 1.71 -3.26
CA LYS A 126 -11.94 3.13 -2.90
C LYS A 126 -12.83 3.24 -1.66
N LEU A 127 -12.35 3.95 -0.64
CA LEU A 127 -13.11 4.25 0.56
C LEU A 127 -13.91 5.54 0.38
N THR A 128 -15.05 5.65 1.05
CA THR A 128 -15.91 6.84 1.03
C THR A 128 -16.47 7.12 2.42
N GLY A 129 -16.90 8.37 2.65
CA GLY A 129 -17.51 8.80 3.91
C GLY A 129 -16.61 8.55 5.14
N ALA A 130 -17.21 8.10 6.23
CA ALA A 130 -16.52 7.86 7.50
C ALA A 130 -15.33 6.88 7.38
N ALA A 131 -15.46 5.83 6.56
CA ALA A 131 -14.38 4.85 6.39
C ALA A 131 -13.11 5.49 5.79
N ALA A 132 -13.25 6.42 4.85
CA ALA A 132 -12.11 7.16 4.30
C ALA A 132 -11.49 8.09 5.36
N SER A 133 -12.32 8.81 6.11
CA SER A 133 -11.86 9.70 7.19
C SER A 133 -11.12 8.94 8.29
N ASP A 134 -11.63 7.78 8.71
CA ASP A 134 -11.02 6.93 9.74
C ASP A 134 -9.68 6.36 9.27
N ALA A 135 -9.61 5.90 8.01
CA ALA A 135 -8.36 5.43 7.42
C ALA A 135 -7.29 6.51 7.38
N VAL A 136 -7.65 7.74 6.99
CA VAL A 136 -6.74 8.89 6.98
C VAL A 136 -6.34 9.30 8.40
N ALA A 137 -7.26 9.27 9.37
CA ALA A 137 -6.95 9.56 10.77
C ALA A 137 -5.92 8.58 11.34
N ASN A 138 -6.13 7.27 11.10
CA ASN A 138 -5.20 6.22 11.53
C ASN A 138 -3.83 6.39 10.86
N LEU A 139 -3.80 6.57 9.54
CA LEU A 139 -2.59 6.84 8.76
C LEU A 139 -1.80 8.03 9.35
N SER A 140 -2.49 9.13 9.63
CA SER A 140 -1.89 10.36 10.16
C SER A 140 -1.32 10.16 11.56
N GLN A 141 -2.05 9.46 12.43
CA GLN A 141 -1.61 9.19 13.79
C GLN A 141 -0.38 8.28 13.83
N GLU A 142 -0.35 7.25 12.98
CA GLU A 142 0.77 6.31 12.88
C GLU A 142 2.01 6.97 12.27
N LEU A 143 1.84 7.85 11.28
CA LEU A 143 2.93 8.65 10.74
C LEU A 143 3.53 9.57 11.81
N PHE A 144 2.69 10.22 12.63
CA PHE A 144 3.15 11.06 13.74
C PHE A 144 3.91 10.25 14.80
N LYS A 145 3.43 9.05 15.16
CA LYS A 145 4.15 8.15 16.08
C LYS A 145 5.52 7.75 15.52
N ALA A 146 5.60 7.39 14.25
CA ALA A 146 6.86 7.05 13.59
C ALA A 146 7.84 8.24 13.61
N PHE A 147 7.35 9.45 13.29
CA PHE A 147 8.14 10.67 13.38
C PHE A 147 8.66 10.95 14.80
N LYS A 148 7.81 10.81 15.82
CA LYS A 148 8.22 10.96 17.22
C LYS A 148 9.26 9.92 17.63
N GLY A 149 9.12 8.68 17.18
CA GLY A 149 10.11 7.62 17.41
C GLY A 149 11.48 7.98 16.84
N LEU A 150 11.52 8.46 15.59
CA LEU A 150 12.77 8.93 14.97
C LEU A 150 13.37 10.12 15.73
N GLN A 151 12.55 11.09 16.13
CA GLN A 151 13.01 12.24 16.90
C GLN A 151 13.73 11.84 18.20
N TYR A 152 13.18 10.88 18.95
CA TYR A 152 13.84 10.40 20.17
C TYR A 152 15.18 9.72 19.88
N LEU A 153 15.25 8.93 18.81
CA LEU A 153 16.49 8.25 18.40
C LEU A 153 17.61 9.23 18.01
N PHE A 154 17.26 10.39 17.44
CA PHE A 154 18.24 11.41 17.01
C PHE A 154 18.54 12.48 18.09
N MET A 155 17.86 12.44 19.23
CA MET A 155 18.12 13.34 20.36
C MET A 155 18.93 12.70 21.50
N GLU A 156 19.23 11.40 21.41
CA GLU A 156 20.24 10.69 22.20
C GLU A 156 21.60 10.68 21.48
#